data_AF-A0A501X880-F1
#
_entry.id   AF-A0A501X880-F1
#
_cell.length_a   1.000
_cell.length_b   1.000
_cell.length_c   1.000
_cell.angle_alpha   90.00
_cell.angle_beta   90.00
_cell.angle_gamma   90.00
#
_symmetry.space_group_name_H-M   'P 1'
#
loop_
_entity.id
_entity.type
_entity.pdbx_description
1 polymer ?
#
loop_
_entity_poly.entity_id
_entity_poly.type
_entity_poly.pdbx_seq_one_letter_code
_entity_poly.pdbx_strand_id
1 'polypeptide(L)'
;MKFPVVPVFVLILLSCFTSAIWFISSGEKDTRPETWSSFIYTHGYDSGKYKKTDNFNSYEACRDFAKEQSSFYDNVPWECGLKCGFDSRKQGFQCQEMRNEQ
;
A
#
# COMPACT_ATOMS: atom_id res chain seq x y z
N MET A 1 -13.76 -47.72 -22.63
CA MET A 1 -13.24 -46.35 -22.85
C MET A 1 -12.11 -46.12 -21.86
N LYS A 2 -10.88 -45.85 -22.33
CA LYS A 2 -9.70 -45.69 -21.48
C LYS A 2 -9.59 -44.19 -21.15
N PHE A 3 -10.14 -43.79 -20.00
CA PHE A 3 -10.11 -42.40 -19.58
C PHE A 3 -8.65 -41.95 -19.47
N PRO A 4 -8.24 -40.86 -20.14
CA PRO A 4 -6.88 -40.39 -20.02
C PRO A 4 -6.75 -39.73 -18.64
N VAL A 5 -6.28 -40.53 -17.67
CA VAL A 5 -6.17 -40.16 -16.25
C VAL A 5 -5.29 -38.92 -16.07
N VAL A 6 -4.26 -38.78 -16.91
CA VAL A 6 -3.29 -37.68 -16.85
C VAL A 6 -3.92 -36.31 -17.13
N PRO A 7 -4.59 -36.04 -18.27
CA PRO A 7 -5.22 -34.75 -18.51
C PRO A 7 -6.36 -34.43 -17.54
N VAL A 8 -7.10 -35.44 -17.05
CA VAL A 8 -8.13 -35.23 -16.02
C VAL A 8 -7.51 -34.75 -14.71
N PHE A 9 -6.41 -35.39 -14.29
CA PHE A 9 -5.68 -34.99 -13.09
C PHE A 9 -5.10 -33.57 -13.20
N VAL A 10 -4.55 -33.20 -14.36
CA VAL A 10 -4.04 -31.85 -14.62
C VAL A 10 -5.15 -30.80 -14.55
N LEU A 11 -6.33 -31.08 -15.11
CA LEU A 11 -7.47 -30.16 -15.04
C LEU A 11 -7.98 -29.94 -13.61
N ILE A 12 -7.98 -30.98 -12.78
CA ILE A 12 -8.37 -30.89 -11.36
C ILE A 12 -7.35 -30.02 -10.60
N LEU A 13 -6.06 -30.24 -10.79
CA LEU A 13 -5.03 -29.42 -10.16
C LEU A 13 -5.16 -27.95 -10.57
N LEU A 14 -5.41 -27.69 -11.85
CA LEU A 14 -5.55 -26.34 -12.37
C LEU A 14 -6.81 -25.65 -11.82
N SER A 15 -7.92 -26.38 -11.64
CA SER A 15 -9.14 -25.83 -11.02
C SER A 15 -8.97 -25.56 -9.53
N CYS A 16 -8.27 -26.43 -8.80
CA CYS A 16 -7.93 -26.20 -7.39
C CYS A 16 -7.03 -24.96 -7.23
N PHE A 17 -6.08 -24.76 -8.13
CA PHE A 17 -5.17 -23.63 -8.07
C PHE A 17 -5.89 -22.30 -8.37
N THR A 18 -6.72 -22.25 -9.42
CA THR A 18 -7.47 -21.03 -9.77
C THR A 18 -8.50 -20.66 -8.71
N SER A 19 -9.18 -21.65 -8.13
CA SER A 19 -10.13 -21.41 -7.02
C SER A 19 -9.45 -20.89 -5.75
N ALA A 20 -8.28 -21.44 -5.40
CA ALA A 20 -7.49 -20.94 -4.26
C ALA A 20 -7.07 -19.47 -4.45
N ILE A 21 -6.60 -19.11 -5.65
CA ILE A 21 -6.23 -17.73 -5.98
C ILE A 21 -7.45 -16.79 -5.91
N TRP A 22 -8.59 -17.23 -6.46
CA TRP A 22 -9.83 -16.44 -6.46
C TRP A 22 -10.36 -16.15 -5.06
N PHE A 23 -10.27 -17.14 -4.16
CA PHE A 23 -10.68 -16.99 -2.76
C PHE A 23 -9.82 -15.97 -2.00
N ILE A 24 -8.51 -15.94 -2.26
CA ILE A 24 -7.58 -14.97 -1.65
C ILE A 24 -7.83 -13.55 -2.21
N SER A 25 -8.15 -13.43 -3.50
CA SER A 25 -8.30 -12.12 -4.16
C SER A 25 -9.56 -11.35 -3.75
N SER A 26 -10.58 -12.02 -3.22
CA SER A 26 -11.87 -11.39 -2.89
C SER A 26 -11.90 -10.75 -1.48
N GLY A 27 -10.80 -10.82 -0.74
CA GLY A 27 -10.72 -10.43 0.68
C GLY A 27 -10.33 -8.99 0.97
N GLU A 28 -9.83 -8.22 0.00
CA GLU A 28 -9.33 -6.86 0.26
C GLU A 28 -10.46 -5.84 0.19
N LYS A 29 -11.43 -5.96 1.12
CA LYS A 29 -12.31 -4.84 1.44
C LYS A 29 -11.42 -3.75 2.03
N ASP A 30 -11.45 -2.56 1.44
CA ASP A 30 -10.66 -1.42 1.91
C ASP A 30 -11.19 -0.95 3.27
N THR A 31 -10.77 -1.64 4.33
CA THR A 31 -11.08 -1.31 5.73
C THR A 31 -10.10 -0.28 6.29
N ARG A 32 -9.29 0.35 5.44
CA ARG A 32 -8.30 1.33 5.90
C ARG A 32 -9.02 2.59 6.37
N PRO A 33 -8.57 3.18 7.49
CA PRO A 33 -9.18 4.40 8.00
C PRO A 33 -9.08 5.51 6.94
N GLU A 34 -10.14 6.30 6.78
CA GLU A 34 -10.19 7.43 5.86
C GLU A 34 -9.40 8.63 6.40
N THR A 35 -8.14 8.40 6.79
CA THR A 35 -7.25 9.40 7.35
C THR A 35 -6.06 9.62 6.43
N TRP A 36 -5.48 10.81 6.55
CA TRP A 36 -4.24 11.19 5.91
C TRP A 36 -3.05 10.81 6.79
N SER A 37 -1.95 10.44 6.14
CA SER A 37 -0.67 10.10 6.77
C SER A 37 0.45 10.86 6.09
N SER A 38 1.34 11.48 6.85
CA SER A 38 2.51 12.17 6.30
C SER A 38 3.71 11.22 6.22
N PHE A 39 4.54 11.41 5.18
CA PHE A 39 5.75 10.64 4.91
C PHE A 39 6.89 11.63 4.66
N ILE A 40 7.94 11.59 5.49
CA ILE A 40 9.10 12.50 5.41
C ILE A 40 10.36 11.71 5.07
N TYR A 41 10.92 11.95 3.88
CA TYR A 41 12.00 11.16 3.30
C TYR A 41 13.39 11.68 3.69
N THR A 42 13.71 11.59 4.98
CA THR A 42 14.99 12.08 5.57
C THR A 42 16.26 11.50 4.95
N HIS A 43 16.17 10.37 4.24
CA HIS A 43 17.30 9.70 3.60
C HIS A 43 17.21 9.72 2.07
N GLY A 44 16.39 10.60 1.51
CA GLY A 44 16.06 10.65 0.09
C GLY A 44 14.86 9.78 -0.28
N TYR A 45 14.14 10.19 -1.32
CA TYR A 45 12.89 9.55 -1.76
C TYR A 45 13.05 8.06 -2.08
N ASP A 46 14.12 7.71 -2.82
CA ASP A 46 14.37 6.35 -3.28
C ASP A 46 14.89 5.41 -2.19
N SER A 47 15.18 5.91 -0.99
CA SER A 47 15.75 5.12 0.10
C SER A 47 14.78 4.14 0.75
N GLY A 48 13.48 4.27 0.47
CA GLY A 48 12.40 3.52 1.13
C GLY A 48 12.27 3.82 2.63
N LYS A 49 13.08 4.75 3.17
CA LYS A 49 13.07 5.16 4.57
C LYS A 49 12.36 6.50 4.71
N TYR A 50 11.29 6.49 5.50
CA TYR A 50 10.52 7.69 5.81
C TYR A 50 10.15 7.73 7.28
N LYS A 51 9.98 8.94 7.81
CA LYS A 51 9.26 9.17 9.07
C LYS A 51 7.78 9.31 8.74
N LYS A 52 6.94 8.53 9.41
CA LYS A 52 5.50 8.51 9.18
C LYS A 52 4.74 9.02 10.39
N THR A 53 3.77 9.90 10.15
CA THR A 53 2.78 10.33 11.15
C THR A 53 1.39 10.10 10.58
N ASP A 54 0.50 9.53 11.38
CA ASP A 54 -0.84 9.09 10.97
C ASP A 54 -1.95 9.99 11.52
N ASN A 55 -3.19 9.73 11.06
CA ASN A 55 -4.44 10.24 11.62
C ASN A 55 -4.69 11.74 11.42
N PHE A 56 -4.25 12.29 10.30
CA PHE A 56 -4.65 13.63 9.90
C PHE A 56 -6.07 13.58 9.31
N ASN A 57 -6.93 14.51 9.76
CA ASN A 57 -8.32 14.58 9.32
C ASN A 57 -8.49 15.21 7.93
N SER A 58 -7.48 15.94 7.44
CA SER A 58 -7.51 16.57 6.11
C SER A 58 -6.13 16.59 5.47
N TYR A 59 -6.12 16.78 4.15
CA TYR A 59 -4.89 16.91 3.38
C TYR A 59 -4.09 18.13 3.83
N GLU A 60 -4.75 19.25 4.09
CA GLU A 60 -4.12 20.51 4.49
C GLU A 60 -3.38 20.36 5.83
N ALA A 61 -4.01 19.70 6.81
CA ALA A 61 -3.37 19.43 8.09
C ALA A 61 -2.14 18.52 7.93
N CYS A 62 -2.23 17.50 7.07
CA CYS A 62 -1.09 16.65 6.74
C CYS A 62 0.03 17.44 6.04
N ARG A 63 -0.32 18.25 5.03
CA ARG A 63 0.61 19.05 4.23
C ARG A 63 1.36 20.05 5.09
N ASP A 64 0.64 20.79 5.94
CA ASP A 64 1.24 21.84 6.76
C ASP A 64 2.24 21.23 7.76
N PHE A 65 1.87 20.11 8.39
CA PHE A 65 2.79 19.32 9.22
C PHE A 65 3.98 18.79 8.40
N ALA A 66 3.73 18.25 7.22
CA ALA A 66 4.76 17.66 6.37
C ALA A 66 5.77 18.70 5.88
N LYS A 67 5.32 19.91 5.55
CA LYS A 67 6.16 21.06 5.20
C LYS A 67 7.01 21.53 6.38
N GLU A 68 6.41 21.62 7.57
CA GLU A 68 7.14 22.00 8.78
C GLU A 68 8.26 20.98 9.08
N GLN A 69 7.95 19.68 9.04
CA GLN A 69 8.94 18.63 9.25
C GLN A 69 9.98 18.58 8.14
N SER A 70 9.58 18.74 6.89
CA SER A 70 10.49 18.82 5.74
C SER A 70 11.52 19.93 5.95
N SER A 71 11.07 21.13 6.31
CA SER A 71 11.93 22.28 6.62
C SER A 71 12.89 21.99 7.78
N PHE A 72 12.42 21.30 8.82
CA PHE A 72 13.26 20.89 9.95
C PHE A 72 14.40 19.93 9.57
N TYR A 73 14.20 19.09 8.55
CA TYR A 73 15.22 18.17 8.01
C TYR A 73 15.82 18.68 6.69
N ASP A 74 16.17 19.97 6.61
CA ASP A 74 16.84 20.57 5.43
C ASP A 74 16.02 20.50 4.12
N ASN A 75 14.71 20.71 4.20
CA ASN A 75 13.77 20.71 3.07
C ASN A 75 13.75 19.37 2.30
N VAL A 76 13.85 18.24 3.02
CA VAL A 76 13.74 16.90 2.43
C VAL A 76 12.37 16.66 1.76
N PRO A 77 12.28 15.76 0.76
CA PRO A 77 11.02 15.42 0.14
C PRO A 77 9.98 14.91 1.15
N TRP A 78 8.72 15.20 0.87
CA TRP A 78 7.60 14.76 1.68
C TRP A 78 6.40 14.42 0.80
N GLU A 79 5.53 13.56 1.31
CA GLU A 79 4.24 13.22 0.70
C GLU A 79 3.18 13.04 1.79
N CYS A 80 1.92 13.23 1.41
CA CYS A 80 0.74 12.93 2.21
C CYS A 80 -0.08 11.86 1.50
N GLY A 81 -0.33 10.76 2.18
CA GLY A 81 -1.09 9.64 1.67
C GLY A 81 -2.46 9.50 2.33
N LEU A 82 -3.50 9.22 1.55
CA LEU A 82 -4.85 8.92 2.03
C LEU A 82 -5.05 7.39 2.13
N LYS A 83 -5.72 6.94 3.18
CA LYS A 83 -6.07 5.51 3.37
C LYS A 83 -4.85 4.61 3.27
N CYS A 84 -3.81 4.95 4.02
CA CYS A 84 -2.57 4.19 4.04
C CYS A 84 -2.72 2.92 4.88
N GLY A 85 -2.27 1.79 4.35
CA GLY A 85 -2.21 0.52 5.06
C GLY A 85 -0.90 -0.20 4.78
N PHE A 86 -0.42 -0.99 5.74
CA PHE A 86 0.80 -1.77 5.56
C PHE A 86 0.52 -2.97 4.65
N ASP A 87 1.21 -3.04 3.51
CA ASP A 87 1.19 -4.18 2.60
C ASP A 87 2.38 -5.07 2.91
N SER A 88 2.10 -6.24 3.49
CA SER A 88 3.14 -7.21 3.87
C SER A 88 3.85 -7.84 2.67
N ARG A 89 3.24 -7.86 1.48
CA ARG A 89 3.86 -8.38 0.26
C ARG A 89 4.88 -7.40 -0.30
N LYS A 90 4.60 -6.09 -0.21
CA LYS A 90 5.50 -5.02 -0.62
C LYS A 90 6.45 -4.54 0.47
N GLN A 91 6.29 -5.03 1.70
CA GLN A 91 7.07 -4.63 2.88
C GLN A 91 7.05 -3.12 3.13
N GLY A 92 5.89 -2.49 2.92
CA GLY A 92 5.76 -1.04 3.05
C GLY A 92 4.32 -0.57 3.11
N PHE A 93 4.10 0.70 3.45
CA PHE A 93 2.78 1.29 3.40
C PHE A 93 2.36 1.55 1.95
N GLN A 94 1.12 1.22 1.65
CA GLN A 94 0.44 1.51 0.39
C GLN A 94 -0.77 2.37 0.71
N CYS A 95 -0.82 3.54 0.09
CA CYS A 95 -1.92 4.49 0.22
C CYS A 95 -2.77 4.41 -1.04
N GLN A 96 -4.07 4.67 -0.90
CA GLN A 96 -4.96 4.74 -2.06
C GLN A 96 -4.62 5.95 -2.94
N GLU A 97 -4.18 7.03 -2.30
CA GLU A 97 -3.78 8.27 -2.96
C GLU A 97 -2.54 8.84 -2.25
N MET A 98 -1.64 9.46 -3.02
CA MET A 98 -0.44 10.14 -2.54
C MET A 98 -0.38 11.51 -3.21
N ARG A 99 -0.14 12.56 -2.42
CA ARG A 99 -0.05 13.96 -2.89
C ARG A 99 1.12 14.68 -2.22
N ASN A 100 1.76 15.56 -2.98
CA ASN A 100 2.81 16.46 -2.51
C ASN A 100 2.63 17.90 -3.01
N GLU A 101 1.39 18.26 -3.37
CA GLU A 101 1.08 19.57 -3.93
C GLU A 101 1.38 20.68 -2.91
N GLN A 102 2.18 21.66 -3.36
CA GLN A 102 2.57 22.84 -2.61
C GLN A 102 1.40 23.79 -2.38
#